data_AF-A0A6I9PUH9-F1
#
_entry.id   AF-A0A6I9PUH9-F1
#
_cell.length_a   1.000
_cell.length_b   1.000
_cell.length_c   1.000
_cell.angle_alpha   90.00
_cell.angle_beta   90.00
_cell.angle_gamma   90.00
#
_symmetry.space_group_name_H-M   'P 1'
#
loop_
_entity.id
_entity.type
_entity.pdbx_description
1 polymer ?
#
loop_
_entity_poly.entity_id
_entity_poly.type
_entity_poly.pdbx_seq_one_letter_code
_entity_poly.pdbx_strand_id
1 'polypeptide(L)'
;GKLFTASTTDFRGKIAQISRHFSRGGQDVSQDTSIALLQDPAFVGSAAVDMKLFFFFTEVGKEFSFVDELRIARVAQVCKDDVGGQRTLQNKWTSFAKAPLLCQVPRQLPFNVLQHVFTLPPPEGASSSETLFYGVFTSQWYGASGGSLFLPDFHCASSSWSSLLDRYVQHSDTSAFHKEDKNPDHIHLNERA
;
A
#
# COMPACT_ATOMS: atom_id res chain seq x y z
N GLY A 1 25.72 0.08 2.58
CA GLY A 1 24.39 0.66 2.68
C GLY A 1 23.34 -0.42 2.89
N LYS A 2 22.08 -0.03 3.06
CA LYS A 2 20.92 -0.94 3.04
C LYS A 2 20.11 -0.61 1.78
N LEU A 3 19.77 -1.63 0.99
CA LEU A 3 18.91 -1.48 -0.19
C LEU A 3 17.55 -2.08 0.13
N PHE A 4 16.48 -1.34 -0.11
CA PHE A 4 15.10 -1.82 0.04
C PHE A 4 14.47 -1.95 -1.34
N THR A 5 13.88 -3.10 -1.63
CA THR A 5 13.31 -3.41 -2.94
C THR A 5 11.92 -4.00 -2.78
N ALA A 6 11.04 -3.64 -3.69
CA ALA A 6 9.74 -4.25 -3.87
C ALA A 6 9.61 -4.62 -5.35
N SER A 7 9.75 -5.91 -5.65
CA SER A 7 9.80 -6.42 -7.02
C SER A 7 9.48 -7.91 -7.05
N THR A 8 9.54 -8.53 -8.22
CA THR A 8 9.47 -9.98 -8.38
C THR A 8 10.84 -10.62 -8.25
N THR A 9 10.93 -11.79 -7.63
CA THR A 9 12.20 -12.49 -7.37
C THR A 9 12.47 -13.63 -8.34
N ASP A 10 11.45 -14.13 -9.04
CA ASP A 10 11.56 -15.22 -10.00
C ASP A 10 11.60 -14.72 -11.44
N PHE A 11 12.19 -15.52 -12.32
CA PHE A 11 12.31 -15.20 -13.75
C PHE A 11 10.95 -15.09 -14.47
N ARG A 12 9.89 -15.66 -13.89
CA ARG A 12 8.53 -15.63 -14.44
C ARG A 12 7.73 -14.41 -13.99
N GLY A 13 8.27 -13.61 -13.07
CA GLY A 13 7.58 -12.43 -12.53
C GLY A 13 6.36 -12.77 -11.68
N LYS A 14 6.29 -13.94 -11.05
CA LYS A 14 5.13 -14.37 -10.25
C LYS A 14 5.32 -14.17 -8.75
N ILE A 15 6.54 -14.28 -8.25
CA ILE A 15 6.82 -14.23 -6.82
C ILE A 15 7.22 -12.80 -6.47
N ALA A 16 6.22 -11.98 -6.16
CA ALA A 16 6.46 -10.64 -5.64
C ALA A 16 6.95 -10.67 -4.18
N GLN A 17 7.94 -9.83 -3.87
CA GLN A 17 8.54 -9.76 -2.56
C GLN A 17 9.00 -8.33 -2.24
N ILE A 18 8.79 -7.93 -0.99
CA ILE A 18 9.46 -6.78 -0.38
C ILE A 18 10.63 -7.29 0.45
N SER A 19 11.82 -6.75 0.23
CA SER A 19 13.05 -7.17 0.90
C SER A 19 14.02 -6.04 1.17
N ARG A 20 14.91 -6.28 2.15
CA ARG A 20 16.06 -5.45 2.49
C ARG A 20 17.32 -6.28 2.35
N HIS A 21 18.25 -5.75 1.57
CA HIS A 21 19.56 -6.34 1.32
C HIS A 21 20.68 -5.47 1.87
N PHE A 22 21.66 -6.09 2.52
CA PHE A 22 22.85 -5.40 3.01
C PHE A 22 23.99 -5.46 1.99
N SER A 23 24.66 -4.32 1.77
CA SER A 23 25.80 -4.30 0.85
C SER A 23 26.98 -5.15 1.35
N ARG A 24 27.18 -5.29 2.67
CA ARG A 24 28.19 -6.15 3.31
C ARG A 24 27.79 -6.52 4.75
N GLY A 25 27.96 -7.80 5.10
CA GLY A 25 28.01 -8.29 6.49
C GLY A 25 26.77 -8.12 7.36
N GLY A 26 25.63 -7.74 6.78
CA GLY A 26 24.36 -7.62 7.49
C GLY A 26 23.38 -8.73 7.13
N GLN A 27 22.31 -8.82 7.91
CA GLN A 27 21.31 -9.88 7.81
C GLN A 27 20.12 -9.41 6.96
N ASP A 28 19.97 -10.03 5.79
CA ASP A 28 18.88 -9.72 4.88
C ASP A 28 17.53 -10.08 5.50
N VAL A 29 16.51 -9.26 5.23
CA VAL A 29 15.14 -9.48 5.71
C VAL A 29 14.20 -9.43 4.53
N SER A 30 13.27 -10.36 4.44
CA SER A 30 12.28 -10.40 3.37
C SER A 30 10.88 -10.76 3.84
N GLN A 31 9.89 -10.55 2.98
CA GLN A 31 8.54 -11.01 3.28
C GLN A 31 8.51 -12.54 3.46
N ASP A 32 7.64 -13.01 4.36
CA ASP A 32 7.31 -14.43 4.40
C ASP A 32 6.49 -14.79 3.17
N THR A 33 7.00 -15.74 2.37
CA THR A 33 6.36 -16.20 1.14
C THR A 33 5.45 -17.40 1.37
N SER A 34 5.50 -18.02 2.56
CA SER A 34 4.60 -19.13 2.92
C SER A 34 3.15 -18.67 3.09
N ILE A 35 2.96 -17.39 3.41
CA ILE A 35 1.68 -16.71 3.50
C ILE A 35 1.63 -15.79 2.29
N ALA A 36 0.67 -15.99 1.39
CA ALA A 36 0.57 -15.21 0.17
C ALA A 36 0.08 -13.77 0.48
N LEU A 37 0.95 -12.95 1.08
CA LEU A 37 0.64 -11.60 1.56
C LEU A 37 0.47 -10.60 0.40
N LEU A 38 1.02 -10.89 -0.78
CA LEU A 38 0.86 -10.09 -1.99
C LEU A 38 0.24 -10.93 -3.11
N GLN A 39 -0.69 -10.35 -3.87
CA GLN A 39 -1.49 -11.05 -4.89
C GLN A 39 -1.35 -10.37 -6.26
N ASP A 40 -0.37 -10.79 -7.06
CA ASP A 40 -0.06 -10.16 -8.35
C ASP A 40 0.07 -8.62 -8.25
N PRO A 41 0.98 -8.11 -7.40
CA PRO A 41 1.12 -6.67 -7.21
C PRO A 41 1.89 -6.01 -8.36
N ALA A 42 1.37 -4.89 -8.83
CA ALA A 42 2.08 -3.91 -9.64
C ALA A 42 2.62 -2.80 -8.71
N PHE A 43 3.93 -2.82 -8.43
CA PHE A 43 4.58 -1.80 -7.60
C PHE A 43 4.71 -0.47 -8.34
N VAL A 44 4.35 0.61 -7.65
CA VAL A 44 4.28 1.98 -8.21
C VAL A 44 5.39 2.86 -7.65
N GLY A 45 5.64 2.77 -6.34
CA GLY A 45 6.63 3.63 -5.70
C GLY A 45 6.88 3.27 -4.25
N SER A 46 7.86 3.94 -3.66
CA SER A 46 8.19 3.81 -2.26
C SER A 46 8.58 5.16 -1.65
N ALA A 47 8.44 5.26 -0.33
CA ALA A 47 8.79 6.45 0.41
C ALA A 47 9.37 6.08 1.77
N ALA A 48 10.24 6.94 2.29
CA ALA A 48 10.85 6.77 3.60
C ALA A 48 10.47 7.95 4.49
N VAL A 49 9.73 7.68 5.56
CA VAL A 49 9.33 8.70 6.54
C VAL A 49 9.72 8.22 7.92
N ASP A 50 10.63 8.94 8.57
CA ASP A 50 11.17 8.58 9.87
C ASP A 50 11.67 7.11 9.94
N MET A 51 11.15 6.27 10.83
CA MET A 51 11.53 4.85 10.97
C MET A 51 10.74 3.89 10.09
N LYS A 52 9.84 4.39 9.25
CA LYS A 52 8.99 3.58 8.38
C LYS A 52 9.38 3.70 6.91
N LEU A 53 9.16 2.62 6.18
CA LEU A 53 9.21 2.58 4.73
C LEU A 53 7.84 2.21 4.22
N PHE A 54 7.36 2.98 3.25
CA PHE A 54 6.07 2.79 2.61
C PHE A 54 6.30 2.26 1.19
N PHE A 55 5.48 1.29 0.79
CA PHE A 55 5.46 0.72 -0.55
C PHE A 55 4.05 0.82 -1.10
N PHE A 56 3.93 1.40 -2.29
CA PHE A 56 2.66 1.66 -2.94
C PHE A 56 2.53 0.75 -4.17
N PHE A 57 1.40 0.07 -4.28
CA PHE A 57 1.17 -0.92 -5.34
C PHE A 57 -0.31 -1.13 -5.59
N THR A 58 -0.63 -1.77 -6.70
CA THR A 58 -1.99 -2.26 -7.01
C THR A 58 -1.94 -3.78 -7.07
N GLU A 59 -2.80 -4.49 -6.34
CA GLU A 59 -2.85 -5.97 -6.33
C GLU A 59 -4.26 -6.51 -6.52
N VAL A 60 -4.42 -7.82 -6.69
CA VAL A 60 -5.73 -8.47 -6.74
C VAL A 60 -6.33 -8.59 -5.33
N GLY A 61 -7.52 -8.04 -5.15
CA GLY A 61 -8.28 -8.07 -3.90
C GLY A 61 -8.98 -9.41 -3.66
N LYS A 62 -8.26 -10.42 -3.18
CA LYS A 62 -8.85 -11.75 -2.90
C LYS A 62 -9.97 -11.71 -1.85
N GLU A 63 -9.97 -10.72 -0.96
CA GLU A 63 -11.06 -10.52 0.00
C GLU A 63 -12.37 -10.02 -0.66
N PHE A 64 -12.32 -9.62 -1.93
CA PHE A 64 -13.45 -9.17 -2.74
C PHE A 64 -13.67 -10.08 -3.97
N SER A 65 -13.44 -11.38 -3.83
CA SER A 65 -13.51 -12.39 -4.90
C SER A 65 -14.91 -12.62 -5.51
N PHE A 66 -15.89 -11.75 -5.24
CA PHE A 66 -17.22 -11.78 -5.86
C PHE A 66 -17.24 -11.09 -7.24
N VAL A 67 -16.20 -10.31 -7.57
CA VAL A 67 -15.93 -9.81 -8.92
C VAL A 67 -14.61 -10.41 -9.37
N ASP A 68 -14.61 -11.07 -10.53
CA ASP A 68 -13.37 -11.57 -11.13
C ASP A 68 -12.38 -10.39 -11.31
N GLU A 69 -11.16 -10.59 -10.81
CA GLU A 69 -10.01 -9.67 -10.96
C GLU A 69 -10.22 -8.23 -10.47
N LEU A 70 -10.92 -8.01 -9.34
CA LEU A 70 -10.91 -6.69 -8.71
C LEU A 70 -9.49 -6.30 -8.26
N ARG A 71 -8.94 -5.23 -8.85
CA ARG A 71 -7.68 -4.63 -8.42
C ARG A 71 -7.91 -3.65 -7.27
N ILE A 72 -6.93 -3.56 -6.37
CA ILE A 72 -6.96 -2.70 -5.20
C ILE A 72 -5.61 -2.04 -5.06
N ALA A 73 -5.60 -0.71 -5.14
CA ALA A 73 -4.47 0.10 -4.73
C ALA A 73 -4.26 -0.04 -3.22
N ARG A 74 -3.01 -0.26 -2.80
CA ARG A 74 -2.61 -0.41 -1.40
C ARG A 74 -1.35 0.37 -1.08
N VAL A 75 -1.23 0.66 0.21
CA VAL A 75 0.03 1.02 0.84
C VAL A 75 0.41 -0.09 1.82
N ALA A 76 1.67 -0.50 1.80
CA ALA A 76 2.27 -1.33 2.85
C ALA A 76 3.36 -0.56 3.58
N GLN A 77 3.58 -0.90 4.84
CA GLN A 77 4.69 -0.39 5.63
C GLN A 77 5.56 -1.50 6.20
N VAL A 78 6.82 -1.16 6.46
CA VAL A 78 7.76 -1.91 7.31
C VAL A 78 8.61 -0.93 8.12
N CYS A 79 9.08 -1.34 9.29
CA CYS A 79 10.06 -0.59 10.07
C CYS A 79 11.48 -0.81 9.54
N LYS A 80 12.28 0.26 9.44
CA LYS A 80 13.64 0.23 8.88
C LYS A 80 14.61 -0.63 9.69
N ASP A 81 14.36 -0.75 10.99
CA ASP A 81 15.13 -1.46 12.00
C ASP A 81 14.61 -2.88 12.27
N ASP A 82 13.52 -3.30 11.62
CA ASP A 82 13.01 -4.67 11.73
C ASP A 82 14.10 -5.67 11.29
N VAL A 83 14.39 -6.62 12.17
CA VAL A 83 15.38 -7.70 11.98
C VAL A 83 14.71 -9.08 11.88
N GLY A 84 13.40 -9.13 11.99
CA GLY A 84 12.60 -10.33 12.06
C GLY A 84 12.49 -10.95 13.44
N GLY A 85 11.82 -12.10 13.51
CA GLY A 85 11.53 -12.77 14.78
C GLY A 85 12.70 -13.61 15.30
N GLN A 86 12.74 -13.81 16.61
CA GLN A 86 13.85 -14.50 17.30
C GLN A 86 13.81 -16.04 17.14
N ARG A 87 12.61 -16.64 17.02
CA ARG A 87 12.41 -18.09 16.89
C ARG A 87 11.70 -18.44 15.59
N THR A 88 10.49 -17.91 15.42
CA THR A 88 9.71 -17.93 14.18
C THR A 88 9.98 -16.65 13.40
N LEU A 89 9.78 -16.65 12.07
CA LEU A 89 9.97 -15.48 11.21
C LEU A 89 11.41 -14.90 11.26
N GLN A 90 12.42 -15.75 11.47
CA GLN A 90 13.82 -15.33 11.38
C GLN A 90 14.11 -14.81 9.97
N ASN A 91 14.74 -13.64 9.86
CA ASN A 91 14.99 -12.95 8.58
C ASN A 91 13.71 -12.59 7.81
N LYS A 92 12.56 -12.56 8.49
CA LYS A 92 11.28 -12.20 7.89
C LYS A 92 10.70 -10.95 8.51
N TRP A 93 10.05 -10.10 7.71
CA TRP A 93 9.40 -8.90 8.24
C TRP A 93 8.40 -9.27 9.33
N THR A 94 8.49 -8.61 10.48
CA THR A 94 7.54 -8.70 11.59
C THR A 94 6.67 -7.44 11.71
N SER A 95 7.13 -6.35 11.10
CA SER A 95 6.46 -5.05 11.04
C SER A 95 5.69 -4.81 9.73
N PHE A 96 5.57 -5.85 8.88
CA PHE A 96 4.83 -5.73 7.62
C PHE A 96 3.34 -5.58 7.88
N ALA A 97 2.77 -4.48 7.40
CA ALA A 97 1.34 -4.26 7.38
C ALA A 97 0.92 -3.61 6.07
N LYS A 98 -0.32 -3.84 5.63
CA LYS A 98 -0.88 -3.24 4.40
C LYS A 98 -2.32 -2.80 4.60
N ALA A 99 -2.71 -1.74 3.90
CA ALA A 99 -4.09 -1.23 3.91
C ALA A 99 -4.51 -0.81 2.48
N PRO A 100 -5.81 -0.90 2.14
CA PRO A 100 -6.33 -0.40 0.88
C PRO A 100 -6.31 1.14 0.83
N LEU A 101 -6.10 1.67 -0.37
CA LEU A 101 -6.25 3.08 -0.70
C LEU A 101 -7.57 3.28 -1.42
N LEU A 102 -8.39 4.21 -0.95
CA LEU A 102 -9.68 4.53 -1.53
C LEU A 102 -9.62 5.87 -2.27
N CYS A 103 -9.89 5.83 -3.57
CA CYS A 103 -10.10 7.00 -4.42
C CYS A 103 -11.42 6.76 -5.16
N GLN A 104 -12.45 7.56 -4.85
CA GLN A 104 -13.77 7.40 -5.46
C GLN A 104 -14.51 8.74 -5.47
N VAL A 105 -15.37 8.91 -6.46
CA VAL A 105 -16.34 10.00 -6.52
C VAL A 105 -17.71 9.41 -6.16
N PRO A 106 -18.51 10.08 -5.31
CA PRO A 106 -19.85 9.59 -4.97
C PRO A 106 -20.67 9.26 -6.22
N ARG A 107 -21.35 8.10 -6.21
CA ARG A 107 -22.17 7.59 -7.31
C ARG A 107 -21.41 7.22 -8.60
N GLN A 108 -20.08 7.14 -8.55
CA GLN A 108 -19.26 6.62 -9.65
C GLN A 108 -18.54 5.34 -9.21
N LEU A 109 -18.05 4.57 -10.18
CA LEU A 109 -17.14 3.47 -9.88
C LEU A 109 -15.83 4.04 -9.31
N PRO A 110 -15.12 3.28 -8.45
CA PRO A 110 -13.86 3.75 -7.88
C PRO A 110 -12.80 4.08 -8.93
N PHE A 111 -11.70 4.68 -8.49
CA PHE A 111 -10.43 4.71 -9.22
C PHE A 111 -9.45 3.87 -8.41
N ASN A 112 -9.33 2.60 -8.77
CA ASN A 112 -8.74 1.56 -7.93
C ASN A 112 -7.36 1.09 -8.40
N VAL A 113 -6.88 1.60 -9.53
CA VAL A 113 -5.55 1.28 -10.07
C VAL A 113 -4.64 2.48 -9.85
N LEU A 114 -3.64 2.32 -8.98
CA LEU A 114 -2.64 3.36 -8.72
C LEU A 114 -1.58 3.40 -9.84
N GLN A 115 -1.31 4.58 -10.37
CA GLN A 115 -0.35 4.81 -11.45
C GLN A 115 0.95 5.47 -10.98
N HIS A 116 0.84 6.45 -10.08
CA HIS A 116 2.00 7.19 -9.57
C HIS A 116 1.77 7.64 -8.13
N VAL A 117 2.86 7.81 -7.37
CA VAL A 117 2.83 8.38 -6.02
C VAL A 117 3.89 9.47 -5.88
N PHE A 118 3.50 10.60 -5.30
CA PHE A 118 4.39 11.68 -4.90
C PHE A 118 4.34 11.86 -3.38
N THR A 119 5.51 12.04 -2.75
CA THR A 119 5.62 12.30 -1.31
C THR A 119 5.96 13.76 -1.12
N LEU A 120 5.07 14.50 -0.45
CA LEU A 120 5.31 15.87 -0.06
C LEU A 120 5.80 15.91 1.39
N PRO A 121 7.05 16.32 1.64
CA PRO A 121 7.57 16.44 3.00
C PRO A 121 6.80 17.53 3.77
N PRO A 122 6.76 17.42 5.10
CA PRO A 122 6.12 18.44 5.93
C PRO A 122 6.87 19.77 5.83
N PRO A 123 6.22 20.90 6.16
CA PRO A 123 6.89 22.19 6.28
C PRO A 123 8.07 22.13 7.25
N GLU A 124 9.05 23.01 7.06
CA GLU A 124 10.22 23.06 7.95
C GLU A 124 9.80 23.33 9.40
N GLY A 125 10.27 22.49 10.33
CA GLY A 125 9.90 22.56 11.75
C GLY A 125 8.62 21.79 12.14
N ALA A 126 7.86 21.26 11.18
CA ALA A 126 6.71 20.41 11.44
C ALA A 126 7.10 18.92 11.61
N SER A 127 6.19 18.12 12.19
CA SER A 127 6.46 16.70 12.47
C SER A 127 6.50 15.87 11.19
N SER A 128 7.34 14.83 11.16
CA SER A 128 7.35 13.85 10.06
C SER A 128 6.00 13.15 9.86
N SER A 129 5.16 13.11 10.89
CA SER A 129 3.77 12.60 10.82
C SER A 129 2.87 13.43 9.90
N GLU A 130 3.24 14.67 9.58
CA GLU A 130 2.51 15.57 8.69
C GLU A 130 2.89 15.37 7.21
N THR A 131 3.74 14.39 6.90
CA THR A 131 4.07 14.02 5.50
C THR A 131 2.81 13.64 4.73
N LEU A 132 2.66 14.19 3.53
CA LEU A 132 1.52 13.93 2.66
C LEU A 132 1.90 13.02 1.48
N PHE A 133 1.00 12.11 1.13
CA PHE A 133 1.14 11.25 -0.05
C PHE A 133 0.05 11.59 -1.07
N TYR A 134 0.46 11.81 -2.31
CA TYR A 134 -0.42 12.08 -3.45
C TYR A 134 -0.40 10.89 -4.39
N GLY A 135 -1.56 10.37 -4.77
CA GLY A 135 -1.68 9.26 -5.70
C GLY A 135 -2.44 9.67 -6.97
N VAL A 136 -1.98 9.20 -8.11
CA VAL A 136 -2.72 9.28 -9.39
C VAL A 136 -3.37 7.94 -9.63
N PHE A 137 -4.69 7.93 -9.83
CA PHE A 137 -5.46 6.69 -9.99
C PHE A 137 -6.22 6.67 -11.31
N THR A 138 -6.36 5.46 -11.83
CA THR A 138 -7.22 5.14 -12.96
C THR A 138 -8.27 4.11 -12.57
N SER A 139 -9.32 4.05 -13.39
CA SER A 139 -10.44 3.13 -13.23
C SER A 139 -10.18 1.87 -14.04
N GLN A 140 -10.21 0.69 -13.40
CA GLN A 140 -10.09 -0.58 -14.14
C GLN A 140 -11.29 -0.84 -15.05
N TRP A 141 -12.40 -0.13 -14.82
CA TRP A 141 -13.67 -0.31 -15.52
C TRP A 141 -13.73 0.41 -16.87
N TYR A 142 -12.65 1.08 -17.27
CA TYR A 142 -12.52 1.83 -18.53
C TYR A 142 -12.88 1.01 -19.78
N GLY A 143 -12.64 -0.31 -19.79
CA GLY A 143 -12.97 -1.19 -20.92
C GLY A 143 -14.33 -1.89 -20.84
N ALA A 144 -14.96 -1.96 -19.67
CA ALA A 144 -16.19 -2.74 -19.46
C ALA A 144 -17.47 -1.97 -19.89
N SER A 145 -17.38 -0.66 -20.07
CA SER A 145 -18.51 0.21 -20.40
C SER A 145 -18.84 0.30 -21.90
N GLY A 146 -18.11 -0.42 -22.77
CA GLY A 146 -18.42 -0.51 -24.20
C GLY A 146 -18.29 0.80 -25.01
N GLY A 147 -17.83 1.89 -24.39
CA GLY A 147 -17.65 3.19 -25.01
C GLY A 147 -16.22 3.69 -24.86
N SER A 148 -15.65 4.23 -25.95
CA SER A 148 -14.36 4.92 -25.98
C SER A 148 -14.48 6.30 -25.32
N LEU A 149 -14.81 6.34 -24.03
CA LEU A 149 -14.83 7.57 -23.25
C LEU A 149 -13.51 7.66 -22.51
N PHE A 150 -12.57 8.49 -22.99
CA PHE A 150 -11.39 8.90 -22.24
C PHE A 150 -11.82 9.53 -20.90
N LEU A 151 -11.87 8.74 -19.83
CA LEU A 151 -11.89 9.26 -18.48
C LEU A 151 -10.49 9.81 -18.21
N PRO A 152 -10.35 11.12 -17.92
CA PRO A 152 -9.06 11.68 -17.56
C PRO A 152 -8.53 11.00 -16.28
N ASP A 153 -7.20 10.92 -16.15
CA ASP A 153 -6.55 10.46 -14.93
C ASP A 153 -7.08 11.25 -13.73
N PHE A 154 -7.53 10.53 -12.70
CA PHE A 154 -8.11 11.16 -11.53
C PHE A 154 -7.05 11.30 -10.43
N HIS A 155 -6.89 12.53 -9.96
CA HIS A 155 -5.90 12.86 -8.95
C HIS A 155 -6.56 12.77 -7.57
N CYS A 156 -6.14 11.81 -6.76
CA CYS A 156 -6.57 11.70 -5.37
C CYS A 156 -5.41 12.06 -4.45
N ALA A 157 -5.54 13.21 -3.79
CA ALA A 157 -4.68 13.61 -2.70
C ALA A 157 -5.27 13.16 -1.37
N SER A 158 -4.49 12.48 -0.52
CA SER A 158 -4.92 12.26 0.86
C SER A 158 -3.74 12.25 1.82
N SER A 159 -3.78 13.19 2.77
CA SER A 159 -2.97 13.17 3.99
C SER A 159 -3.30 12.00 4.91
N SER A 160 -4.44 11.35 4.70
CA SER A 160 -5.00 10.40 5.67
C SER A 160 -4.37 9.01 5.57
N TRP A 161 -3.72 8.63 4.47
CA TRP A 161 -3.29 7.24 4.27
C TRP A 161 -2.22 6.75 5.26
N SER A 162 -1.30 7.62 5.69
CA SER A 162 -0.37 7.31 6.79
C SER A 162 -1.12 7.07 8.10
N SER A 163 -2.06 7.97 8.43
CA SER A 163 -2.89 7.86 9.63
C SER A 163 -3.89 6.68 9.59
N LEU A 164 -4.37 6.30 8.41
CA LEU A 164 -5.25 5.15 8.20
C LEU A 164 -4.47 3.85 8.31
N LEU A 165 -3.24 3.79 7.78
CA LEU A 165 -2.38 2.64 7.94
C LEU A 165 -1.99 2.47 9.41
N ASP A 166 -1.66 3.55 10.12
CA ASP A 166 -1.38 3.50 11.56
C ASP A 166 -2.61 3.13 12.38
N ARG A 167 -3.81 3.62 12.05
CA ARG A 167 -5.07 3.19 12.69
C ARG A 167 -5.39 1.72 12.41
N TYR A 168 -5.20 1.27 11.17
CA TYR A 168 -5.41 -0.12 10.76
C TYR A 168 -4.46 -1.05 11.50
N VAL A 169 -3.18 -0.66 11.62
CA VAL A 169 -2.16 -1.39 12.38
C VAL A 169 -2.46 -1.41 13.88
N GLN A 170 -2.81 -0.27 14.48
CA GLN A 170 -3.20 -0.18 15.89
C GLN A 170 -4.43 -1.05 16.21
N HIS A 171 -5.43 -1.11 15.33
CA HIS A 171 -6.57 -2.00 15.51
C HIS A 171 -6.17 -3.47 15.36
N SER A 172 -5.27 -3.80 14.43
CA SER A 172 -4.78 -5.16 14.22
C SER A 172 -3.97 -5.71 15.40
N ASP A 173 -3.20 -4.87 16.11
CA ASP A 173 -2.45 -5.28 17.32
C ASP A 173 -3.37 -5.54 18.53
N THR A 174 -4.63 -5.07 18.48
CA THR A 174 -5.62 -5.26 19.57
C THR A 174 -6.69 -6.31 19.31
N SER A 175 -6.72 -6.93 18.12
CA SER A 175 -7.80 -7.88 17.79
C SER A 175 -7.34 -8.99 16.85
N ALA A 176 -7.18 -10.18 17.42
CA ALA A 176 -7.39 -11.41 16.67
C ALA A 176 -8.75 -11.30 15.96
N PHE A 177 -8.73 -11.34 14.62
CA PHE A 177 -9.87 -11.37 13.69
C PHE A 177 -11.26 -11.31 14.36
N HIS A 178 -11.75 -10.10 14.61
CA HIS A 178 -13.19 -9.84 14.65
C HIS A 178 -13.52 -8.84 13.56
N LYS A 179 -14.12 -9.39 12.50
CA LYS A 179 -14.83 -8.67 11.48
C LYS A 179 -16.04 -8.06 12.16
N GLU A 180 -15.95 -6.80 12.56
CA GLU A 180 -17.12 -6.05 12.99
C GLU A 180 -17.38 -4.93 11.98
N ASP A 181 -18.25 -5.26 11.02
CA ASP A 181 -18.93 -4.30 10.17
C ASP A 181 -19.65 -3.28 11.05
N LYS A 182 -19.09 -2.07 11.22
CA LYS A 182 -19.88 -0.86 11.47
C LYS A 182 -19.24 0.36 10.81
N ASN A 183 -19.87 0.73 9.68
CA ASN A 183 -20.02 2.08 9.13
C ASN A 183 -18.73 2.84 8.71
N PRO A 184 -18.43 2.94 7.39
CA PRO A 184 -17.35 3.79 6.92
C PRO A 184 -17.86 5.23 6.88
N ASP A 185 -17.72 5.97 7.98
CA ASP A 185 -18.04 7.39 7.98
C ASP A 185 -17.18 8.12 6.94
N HIS A 186 -17.90 8.85 6.09
CA HIS A 186 -17.50 9.75 5.03
C HIS A 186 -16.14 10.45 5.26
N ILE A 187 -15.19 10.25 4.34
CA ILE A 187 -14.06 11.17 4.20
C ILE A 187 -14.44 12.23 3.18
N HIS A 188 -14.72 13.44 3.66
CA HIS A 188 -14.83 14.65 2.84
C HIS A 188 -13.48 14.90 2.15
N LEU A 189 -13.45 14.80 0.82
CA LEU A 189 -12.36 15.30 0.00
C LEU A 189 -12.55 16.83 -0.11
N ASN A 190 -11.59 17.60 0.40
CA ASN A 190 -11.53 19.03 0.12
C ASN A 190 -11.05 19.24 -1.32
N GLU A 191 -11.93 19.77 -2.16
CA GLU A 191 -11.59 20.40 -3.42
C GLU A 191 -10.68 21.61 -3.13
N ARG A 192 -9.55 21.73 -3.83
CA ARG A 192 -9.00 23.07 -4.13
C ARG A 192 -9.17 23.24 -5.63
N ALA A 193 -10.12 24.12 -5.97
CA ALA A 193 -10.35 24.65 -7.30
C ALA A 193 -9.10 25.37 -7.85
#